data_AF-A0A8S9ZM53-F1
#
_entry.id   AF-A0A8S9ZM53-F1
#
_cell.length_a   1.000
_cell.length_b   1.000
_cell.length_c   1.000
_cell.angle_alpha   90.00
_cell.angle_beta   90.00
_cell.angle_gamma   90.00
#
_symmetry.space_group_name_H-M   'P 1'
#
loop_
_entity.id
_entity.type
_entity.pdbx_description
1 polymer ?
#
loop_
_entity_poly.entity_id
_entity_poly.type
_entity_poly.pdbx_seq_one_letter_code
_entity_poly.pdbx_strand_id
1 'polypeptide(L)'
;MSPQRFSDNLKIDFILLAIVSAQNRIFKQESEEHPAGSNDSIYVNNKYQLLKENPYYDFVIEQRFLSFVDFIKYIVFMYGHWITMIMTLCAGLGGTSLFALGYVMLAFWMLWEGNNLYTMHRYTKTLSRWNMLAKYTVFIMLCKIGLQLIGCVFIGLIRNKQLCPVQQLFSIFCVNPLSIDELQKFFNALPKDDTEFSDLQSCSKGGDPSEASIGFDAVAFLFIIFQLRILHSWYFQRCMIEFRCEVIQANRFLLKFFGLFGTFFGFF
;
A
#
# COMPACT_ATOMS: atom_id res chain seq x y z
N MET A 1 -15.58 -22.20 -20.34
CA MET A 1 -14.47 -22.22 -19.35
C MET A 1 -13.77 -23.55 -19.48
N SER A 2 -12.45 -23.60 -19.67
CA SER A 2 -11.75 -24.89 -19.75
C SER A 2 -11.76 -25.56 -18.37
N PRO A 3 -12.04 -26.88 -18.26
CA PRO A 3 -12.14 -27.59 -16.98
C PRO A 3 -10.90 -27.43 -16.09
N GLN A 4 -9.73 -27.28 -16.72
CA GLN A 4 -8.44 -27.13 -16.04
C GLN A 4 -8.32 -25.80 -15.28
N ARG A 5 -8.85 -24.70 -15.84
CA ARG A 5 -8.77 -23.37 -15.19
C ARG A 5 -9.71 -23.23 -13.99
N PHE A 6 -10.86 -23.90 -14.03
CA PHE A 6 -11.76 -24.00 -12.89
C PHE A 6 -11.11 -24.79 -11.74
N SER A 7 -10.46 -25.90 -12.06
CA SER A 7 -9.70 -26.71 -11.11
C SER A 7 -8.57 -25.91 -10.43
N ASP A 8 -7.84 -25.09 -11.18
CA ASP A 8 -6.74 -24.28 -10.63
C ASP A 8 -7.22 -23.18 -9.67
N ASN A 9 -8.31 -22.48 -10.00
CA ASN A 9 -8.90 -21.48 -9.09
C ASN A 9 -9.40 -22.13 -7.79
N LEU A 10 -10.03 -23.30 -7.87
CA LEU A 10 -10.53 -24.03 -6.71
C LEU A 10 -9.40 -24.45 -5.76
N LYS A 11 -8.20 -24.76 -6.28
CA LYS A 11 -7.02 -25.06 -5.45
C LYS A 11 -6.60 -23.83 -4.63
N ILE A 12 -6.65 -22.63 -5.21
CA ILE A 12 -6.32 -21.38 -4.52
C ILE A 12 -7.33 -21.11 -3.40
N ASP A 13 -8.63 -21.31 -3.67
CA ASP A 13 -9.68 -21.16 -2.66
C ASP A 13 -9.51 -22.16 -1.50
N PHE A 14 -9.10 -23.40 -1.82
CA PHE A 14 -8.80 -24.40 -0.79
C PHE A 14 -7.59 -24.02 0.07
N ILE A 15 -6.52 -23.48 -0.54
CA ILE A 15 -5.35 -22.97 0.19
C ILE A 15 -5.75 -21.80 1.10
N LEU A 16 -6.57 -20.87 0.60
CA LEU A 16 -7.09 -19.76 1.39
C LEU A 16 -7.90 -20.27 2.59
N LEU A 17 -8.79 -21.24 2.38
CA LEU A 17 -9.56 -21.86 3.45
C LEU A 17 -8.66 -22.53 4.50
N ALA A 18 -7.60 -23.22 4.07
CA ALA A 18 -6.63 -23.85 4.96
C ALA A 18 -5.91 -22.80 5.82
N ILE A 19 -5.47 -21.67 5.23
CA ILE A 19 -4.83 -20.57 5.95
C ILE A 19 -5.79 -19.93 6.96
N VAL A 20 -7.03 -19.63 6.56
CA VAL A 20 -8.05 -19.05 7.46
C VAL A 20 -8.38 -20.02 8.61
N SER A 21 -8.43 -21.32 8.33
CA SER A 21 -8.67 -22.34 9.36
C SER A 21 -7.51 -22.44 10.36
N ALA A 22 -6.26 -22.36 9.87
CA ALA A 22 -5.08 -22.30 10.71
C ALA A 22 -5.06 -21.03 11.56
N GLN A 23 -5.38 -19.87 10.98
CA GLN A 23 -5.46 -18.60 11.70
C GLN A 23 -6.51 -18.64 12.81
N ASN A 24 -7.69 -19.22 12.55
CA ASN A 24 -8.72 -19.41 13.57
C ASN A 24 -8.24 -20.30 14.73
N ARG A 25 -7.42 -21.31 14.44
CA ARG A 25 -6.79 -22.14 15.49
C ARG A 25 -5.83 -21.31 16.33
N ILE A 26 -5.02 -20.44 15.73
CA ILE A 26 -4.12 -19.53 16.46
C ILE A 26 -4.91 -18.58 17.36
N PHE A 27 -5.99 -17.96 16.86
CA PHE A 27 -6.83 -17.07 17.69
C PHE A 27 -7.46 -17.79 18.88
N LYS A 28 -7.84 -19.07 18.75
CA LYS A 28 -8.33 -19.86 19.88
C LYS A 28 -7.27 -20.21 20.92
N GLN A 29 -5.99 -20.18 20.53
CA GLN A 29 -4.84 -20.48 21.38
C GLN A 29 -4.17 -19.21 21.92
N GLU A 30 -4.60 -18.04 21.47
CA GLU A 30 -4.07 -16.74 21.90
C GLU A 30 -4.37 -16.54 23.39
N SER A 31 -3.31 -16.37 24.17
CA SER A 31 -3.35 -16.17 25.62
C SER A 31 -2.14 -15.34 26.02
N GLU A 32 -2.28 -14.48 27.03
CA GLU A 32 -1.17 -13.70 27.59
C GLU A 32 -0.05 -14.60 28.14
N GLU A 33 -0.38 -15.83 28.57
CA GLU A 33 0.54 -16.80 29.14
C GLU A 33 1.20 -17.72 28.09
N HIS A 34 0.92 -17.50 26.80
CA HIS A 34 1.50 -18.32 25.74
C HIS A 34 3.04 -18.15 25.71
N PRO A 35 3.85 -19.22 25.55
CA PRO A 35 5.32 -19.13 25.58
C PRO A 35 5.91 -18.23 24.48
N ALA A 36 5.14 -17.97 23.41
CA ALA A 36 5.50 -17.02 22.36
C ALA A 36 5.12 -15.55 22.66
N GLY A 37 4.56 -15.28 23.84
CA GLY A 37 4.12 -13.96 24.30
C GLY A 37 2.73 -13.56 23.80
N SER A 38 2.29 -12.36 24.23
CA SER A 38 1.07 -11.71 23.74
C SER A 38 1.32 -11.06 22.37
N ASN A 39 0.29 -11.13 21.52
CA ASN A 39 0.23 -10.51 20.20
C ASN A 39 -0.63 -9.23 20.17
N ASP A 40 -1.01 -8.74 21.36
CA ASP A 40 -1.69 -7.47 21.54
C ASP A 40 -0.85 -6.31 21.04
N SER A 41 -1.56 -5.28 20.60
CA SER A 41 -0.93 -4.04 20.18
C SER A 41 -0.41 -3.28 21.42
N ILE A 42 0.77 -2.67 21.31
CA ILE A 42 1.37 -1.91 22.43
C ILE A 42 0.52 -0.71 22.90
N TYR A 43 -0.39 -0.22 22.05
CA TYR A 43 -1.24 0.93 22.34
C TYR A 43 -2.62 0.48 22.81
N VAL A 44 -2.65 -0.15 24.00
CA VAL A 44 -3.89 -0.56 24.65
C VAL A 44 -4.77 0.68 24.92
N ASN A 45 -6.06 0.58 24.60
CA ASN A 45 -7.05 1.66 24.79
C ASN A 45 -6.73 2.98 24.05
N ASN A 46 -6.06 2.93 22.89
CA ASN A 46 -5.69 4.11 22.10
C ASN A 46 -4.83 5.14 22.88
N LYS A 47 -4.10 4.70 23.92
CA LYS A 47 -3.15 5.53 24.64
C LYS A 47 -1.79 5.45 23.96
N TYR A 48 -1.54 6.38 23.04
CA TYR A 48 -0.29 6.49 22.31
C TYR A 48 0.77 7.22 23.14
N GLN A 49 1.31 6.54 24.14
CA GLN A 49 2.36 7.05 25.03
C GLN A 49 3.65 6.26 24.86
N LEU A 50 4.79 6.92 25.06
CA LEU A 50 6.08 6.24 25.09
C LEU A 50 6.16 5.48 26.41
N LEU A 51 6.19 4.16 26.34
CA LEU A 51 6.23 3.32 27.54
C LEU A 51 7.64 3.37 28.11
N LYS A 52 7.74 3.76 29.38
CA LYS A 52 9.03 3.95 30.06
C LYS A 52 9.80 2.64 30.22
N GLU A 53 9.08 1.54 30.36
CA GLU A 53 9.60 0.18 30.43
C GLU A 53 9.35 -0.51 29.09
N ASN A 54 10.33 -0.44 28.18
CA ASN A 54 10.33 -1.25 26.97
C ASN A 54 11.07 -2.56 27.28
N PRO A 55 10.42 -3.74 27.13
CA PRO A 55 11.02 -5.03 27.47
C PRO A 55 12.19 -5.41 26.55
N TYR A 56 12.33 -4.76 25.40
CA TYR A 56 13.40 -5.02 24.44
C TYR A 56 14.52 -3.98 24.53
N TYR A 57 15.75 -4.46 24.38
CA TYR A 57 16.95 -3.62 24.34
C TYR A 57 16.95 -2.68 23.12
N ASP A 58 17.79 -1.65 23.19
CA ASP A 58 17.89 -0.64 22.15
C ASP A 58 18.80 -1.11 21.00
N PHE A 59 18.19 -1.71 19.97
CA PHE A 59 18.92 -2.19 18.79
C PHE A 59 19.42 -1.07 17.86
N VAL A 60 18.97 0.18 18.06
CA VAL A 60 19.32 1.32 17.19
C VAL A 60 20.66 1.91 17.63
N ILE A 61 20.80 2.19 18.92
CA ILE A 61 22.02 2.77 19.49
C ILE A 61 23.10 1.70 19.64
N GLU A 62 22.72 0.51 20.06
CA GLU A 62 23.65 -0.59 20.27
C GLU A 62 23.85 -1.39 18.99
N GLN A 63 23.97 -0.71 17.84
CA GLN A 63 24.35 -1.27 16.54
C GLN A 63 25.74 -1.92 16.62
N ARG A 64 25.82 -3.04 17.33
CA ARG A 64 26.85 -4.03 17.12
C ARG A 64 26.49 -4.67 15.78
N PHE A 65 27.19 -4.27 14.74
CA PHE A 65 27.33 -4.99 13.47
C PHE A 65 27.88 -6.44 13.64
N LEU A 66 27.78 -7.03 14.83
CA LEU A 66 28.16 -8.39 15.19
C LEU A 66 27.03 -9.39 14.95
N SER A 67 25.77 -8.94 14.83
CA SER A 67 24.61 -9.82 14.56
C SER A 67 23.86 -9.40 13.30
N PHE A 68 23.80 -10.30 12.32
CA PHE A 68 23.03 -10.12 11.08
C PHE A 68 21.54 -9.85 11.34
N VAL A 69 21.01 -10.39 12.44
CA VAL A 69 19.60 -10.20 12.84
C VAL A 69 19.30 -8.74 13.17
N ASP A 70 20.21 -8.05 13.86
CA ASP A 70 20.00 -6.66 14.26
C ASP A 70 20.15 -5.70 13.09
N PHE A 71 20.98 -6.05 12.10
CA PHE A 71 21.01 -5.37 10.81
C PHE A 71 19.69 -5.48 10.05
N ILE A 72 19.09 -6.68 9.99
CA ILE A 72 17.77 -6.87 9.37
C ILE A 72 16.70 -6.08 10.13
N LYS A 73 16.66 -6.15 11.46
CA LYS A 73 15.70 -5.37 12.27
C LYS A 73 15.83 -3.88 11.95
N TYR A 74 17.06 -3.36 11.91
CA TYR A 74 17.29 -1.96 11.57
C TYR A 74 16.67 -1.60 10.20
N ILE A 75 16.94 -2.39 9.16
CA ILE A 75 16.37 -2.15 7.83
C ILE A 75 14.83 -2.17 7.87
N VAL A 76 14.25 -3.20 8.49
CA VAL A 76 12.79 -3.40 8.52
C VAL A 76 12.09 -2.29 9.29
N PHE A 77 12.55 -1.97 10.51
CA PHE A 77 11.87 -1.03 11.38
C PHE A 77 12.15 0.44 11.02
N MET A 78 13.38 0.78 10.61
CA MET A 78 13.72 2.16 10.23
C MET A 78 13.30 2.51 8.81
N TYR A 79 13.59 1.66 7.82
CA TYR A 79 13.35 1.97 6.41
C TYR A 79 12.08 1.33 5.83
N GLY A 80 11.43 0.42 6.56
CA GLY A 80 10.22 -0.26 6.08
C GLY A 80 9.08 0.69 5.66
N HIS A 81 8.95 1.83 6.35
CA HIS A 81 7.92 2.82 6.00
C HIS A 81 8.20 3.49 4.65
N TRP A 82 9.46 3.81 4.33
CA TRP A 82 9.85 4.34 3.02
C TRP A 82 9.63 3.31 1.92
N ILE A 83 10.00 2.05 2.14
CA ILE A 83 9.76 0.96 1.19
C ILE A 83 8.27 0.84 0.90
N THR A 84 7.43 0.87 1.95
CA THR A 84 5.97 0.79 1.80
C THR A 84 5.41 1.99 1.03
N MET A 85 5.94 3.20 1.24
CA MET A 85 5.54 4.38 0.46
C MET A 85 5.95 4.27 -1.01
N ILE A 86 7.15 3.75 -1.30
CA ILE A 86 7.59 3.48 -2.68
C ILE A 86 6.67 2.47 -3.35
N MET A 87 6.34 1.36 -2.67
CA MET A 87 5.43 0.36 -3.23
C MET A 87 4.02 0.91 -3.48
N THR A 88 3.53 1.78 -2.59
CA THR A 88 2.27 2.51 -2.77
C THR A 88 2.33 3.44 -3.99
N LEU A 89 3.46 4.14 -4.17
CA LEU A 89 3.67 5.00 -5.33
C LEU A 89 3.77 4.19 -6.63
N CYS A 90 4.45 3.03 -6.62
CA CYS A 90 4.50 2.12 -7.77
C CYS A 90 3.10 1.65 -8.18
N ALA A 91 2.23 1.33 -7.21
CA ALA A 91 0.83 1.00 -7.50
C ALA A 91 0.04 2.16 -8.13
N GLY A 92 0.37 3.41 -7.75
CA GLY A 92 -0.21 4.61 -8.35
C GLY A 92 0.40 5.03 -9.69
N LEU A 93 1.66 4.70 -9.97
CA LEU A 93 2.31 5.00 -11.26
C LEU A 93 2.00 3.98 -12.34
N GLY A 94 1.59 2.77 -11.94
CA GLY A 94 1.23 1.68 -12.84
C GLY A 94 -0.08 1.87 -13.61
N GLY A 95 -0.74 3.03 -13.52
CA GLY A 95 -1.94 3.28 -14.32
C GLY A 95 -2.36 4.74 -14.39
N THR A 96 -3.24 5.04 -15.36
CA THR A 96 -3.75 6.39 -15.63
C THR A 96 -5.14 6.68 -15.02
N SER A 97 -5.66 5.75 -14.22
CA SER A 97 -7.01 5.86 -13.62
C SER A 97 -7.10 6.88 -12.47
N LEU A 98 -8.33 7.31 -12.17
CA LEU A 98 -8.62 8.11 -10.97
C LEU A 98 -8.15 7.43 -9.67
N PHE A 99 -8.21 6.09 -9.65
CA PHE A 99 -7.75 5.30 -8.51
C PHE A 99 -6.23 5.36 -8.32
N ALA A 100 -5.49 5.34 -9.42
CA ALA A 100 -4.04 5.47 -9.45
C ALA A 100 -3.61 6.86 -8.96
N LEU A 101 -4.32 7.91 -9.40
CA LEU A 101 -4.11 9.29 -8.94
C LEU A 101 -4.26 9.42 -7.41
N GLY A 102 -5.27 8.78 -6.81
CA GLY A 102 -5.41 8.84 -5.35
C GLY A 102 -4.26 8.17 -4.59
N TYR A 103 -3.68 7.07 -5.10
CA TYR A 103 -2.46 6.51 -4.50
C TYR A 103 -1.30 7.50 -4.55
N VAL A 104 -1.09 8.13 -5.71
CA VAL A 104 -0.03 9.13 -5.89
C VAL A 104 -0.23 10.31 -4.93
N MET A 105 -1.44 10.84 -4.82
CA MET A 105 -1.75 11.94 -3.89
C MET A 105 -1.49 11.54 -2.43
N LEU A 106 -1.95 10.36 -2.00
CA LEU A 106 -1.76 9.90 -0.63
C LEU A 106 -0.28 9.62 -0.32
N ALA A 107 0.45 9.01 -1.25
CA ALA A 107 1.88 8.77 -1.12
C ALA A 107 2.64 10.09 -0.98
N PHE A 108 2.41 11.07 -1.87
CA PHE A 108 3.05 12.38 -1.77
C PHE A 108 2.67 13.11 -0.48
N TRP A 109 1.42 13.01 -0.03
CA TRP A 109 1.00 13.64 1.23
C TRP A 109 1.76 13.09 2.45
N MET A 110 2.00 11.78 2.52
CA MET A 110 2.80 11.19 3.59
C MET A 110 4.30 11.47 3.42
N LEU A 111 4.82 11.40 2.20
CA LEU A 111 6.22 11.70 1.88
C LEU A 111 6.59 13.15 2.21
N TRP A 112 5.66 14.10 2.01
CA TRP A 112 5.86 15.51 2.31
C TRP A 112 6.17 15.77 3.80
N GLU A 113 5.57 15.02 4.71
CA GLU A 113 5.90 15.14 6.14
C GLU A 113 7.17 14.38 6.54
N GLY A 114 7.53 13.33 5.80
CA GLY A 114 8.74 12.53 6.03
C GLY A 114 8.84 11.98 7.47
N ASN A 115 10.05 12.00 8.04
CA ASN A 115 10.30 11.50 9.40
C ASN A 115 9.51 12.27 10.48
N ASN A 116 9.12 13.51 10.20
CA ASN A 116 8.37 14.36 11.13
C ASN A 116 6.97 13.79 11.44
N LEU A 117 6.43 12.98 10.52
CA LEU A 117 5.18 12.24 10.72
C LEU A 117 5.29 11.23 11.86
N TYR A 118 6.43 10.58 12.06
CA TYR A 118 6.59 9.51 13.05
C TYR A 118 6.99 10.03 14.44
N THR A 119 6.95 11.35 14.64
CA THR A 119 7.21 11.96 15.94
C THR A 119 6.05 11.69 16.92
N MET A 120 6.40 11.37 18.17
CA MET A 120 5.45 10.98 19.23
C MET A 120 4.24 11.92 19.38
N HIS A 121 4.44 13.23 19.30
CA HIS A 121 3.36 14.22 19.47
C HIS A 121 2.22 14.06 18.45
N ARG A 122 2.51 13.48 17.27
CA ARG A 122 1.54 13.29 16.19
C ARG A 122 1.21 11.82 15.93
N TYR A 123 1.59 10.92 16.83
CA TYR A 123 1.48 9.48 16.56
C TYR A 123 0.03 9.02 16.27
N THR A 124 -0.97 9.64 16.91
CA THR A 124 -2.40 9.44 16.57
C THR A 124 -2.70 9.79 15.10
N LYS A 125 -2.15 10.90 14.61
CA LYS A 125 -2.28 11.33 13.21
C LYS A 125 -1.54 10.38 12.27
N THR A 126 -0.35 9.90 12.67
CA THR A 126 0.42 8.89 11.93
C THR A 126 -0.44 7.66 11.70
N LEU A 127 -0.97 7.05 12.76
CA LEU A 127 -1.76 5.84 12.65
C LEU A 127 -3.06 6.10 11.88
N SER A 128 -3.70 7.26 12.07
CA SER A 128 -4.88 7.64 11.29
C SER A 128 -4.59 7.71 9.79
N ARG A 129 -3.43 8.23 9.37
CA ARG A 129 -3.06 8.30 7.94
C ARG A 129 -2.77 6.94 7.35
N TRP A 130 -2.04 6.09 8.06
CA TRP A 130 -1.80 4.72 7.64
C TRP A 130 -3.08 3.90 7.53
N ASN A 131 -4.00 4.06 8.49
CA ASN A 131 -5.33 3.47 8.42
C ASN A 131 -6.17 4.02 7.27
N MET A 132 -6.07 5.32 6.98
CA MET A 132 -6.75 5.94 5.84
C MET A 132 -6.22 5.36 4.51
N LEU A 133 -4.90 5.19 4.39
CA LEU A 133 -4.28 4.55 3.24
C LEU A 133 -4.75 3.10 3.07
N ALA A 134 -4.74 2.31 4.14
CA ALA A 134 -5.22 0.93 4.09
C ALA A 134 -6.70 0.83 3.67
N LYS A 135 -7.56 1.69 4.22
CA LYS A 135 -8.98 1.78 3.83
C LYS A 135 -9.13 2.18 2.37
N TYR A 136 -8.33 3.13 1.89
CA TYR A 136 -8.33 3.54 0.49
C TYR A 136 -7.96 2.38 -0.42
N THR A 137 -6.88 1.65 -0.12
CA THR A 137 -6.46 0.46 -0.90
C THR A 137 -7.55 -0.60 -0.98
N VAL A 138 -8.20 -0.93 0.14
CA VAL A 138 -9.33 -1.88 0.15
C VAL A 138 -10.51 -1.36 -0.67
N PHE A 139 -10.86 -0.09 -0.52
CA PHE A 139 -11.92 0.54 -1.29
C PHE A 139 -11.64 0.48 -2.81
N ILE A 140 -10.41 0.77 -3.24
CA ILE A 140 -10.01 0.67 -4.65
C ILE A 140 -10.11 -0.77 -5.15
N MET A 141 -9.63 -1.75 -4.39
CA MET A 141 -9.75 -3.16 -4.78
C MET A 141 -11.22 -3.57 -4.97
N LEU A 142 -12.11 -3.20 -4.04
CA LEU A 142 -13.55 -3.48 -4.17
C LEU A 142 -14.17 -2.79 -5.39
N CYS A 143 -13.82 -1.52 -5.63
CA CYS A 143 -14.26 -0.79 -6.81
C CYS A 143 -13.78 -1.44 -8.11
N LYS A 144 -12.50 -1.83 -8.21
CA LYS A 144 -11.96 -2.53 -9.38
C LYS A 144 -12.67 -3.86 -9.63
N ILE A 145 -12.92 -4.65 -8.60
CA ILE A 145 -13.68 -5.91 -8.71
C ILE A 145 -15.11 -5.64 -9.22
N GLY A 146 -15.80 -4.65 -8.66
CA GLY A 146 -17.14 -4.27 -9.10
C GLY A 146 -17.18 -3.78 -10.54
N LEU A 147 -16.23 -2.92 -10.92
CA LEU A 147 -16.11 -2.39 -12.28
C LEU A 147 -15.72 -3.49 -13.29
N GLN A 148 -14.92 -4.48 -12.90
CA GLN A 148 -14.61 -5.62 -13.75
C GLN A 148 -15.87 -6.43 -14.08
N LEU A 149 -16.77 -6.64 -13.11
CA LEU A 149 -18.05 -7.30 -13.34
C LEU A 149 -18.93 -6.49 -14.30
N ILE A 150 -19.04 -5.18 -14.09
CA ILE A 150 -19.80 -4.27 -14.96
C ILE A 150 -19.21 -4.28 -16.39
N GLY A 151 -17.89 -4.20 -16.52
CA GLY A 151 -17.17 -4.22 -17.79
C GLY A 151 -17.39 -5.51 -18.58
N CYS A 152 -17.45 -6.67 -17.90
CA CYS A 152 -17.72 -7.94 -18.55
C CYS A 152 -19.18 -8.11 -18.98
N VAL A 153 -20.15 -7.62 -18.19
CA VAL A 153 -21.60 -7.77 -18.49
C VAL A 153 -22.05 -6.77 -19.57
N PHE A 154 -21.57 -5.53 -19.52
CA PHE A 154 -22.03 -4.44 -20.39
C PHE A 154 -21.04 -4.09 -21.50
N ILE A 155 -20.21 -5.05 -21.91
CA ILE A 155 -19.14 -4.86 -22.90
C ILE A 155 -19.63 -4.24 -24.22
N GLY A 156 -20.86 -4.56 -24.64
CA GLY A 156 -21.48 -4.02 -25.86
C GLY A 156 -22.01 -2.58 -25.75
N LEU A 157 -22.33 -2.10 -24.54
CA LEU A 157 -22.83 -0.73 -24.31
C LEU A 157 -21.71 0.25 -23.96
N ILE A 158 -20.67 -0.22 -23.28
CA ILE A 158 -19.54 0.60 -22.81
C ILE A 158 -18.65 1.02 -23.97
N ARG A 159 -18.62 0.24 -25.07
CA ARG A 159 -17.94 0.58 -26.33
C ARG A 159 -18.75 1.56 -27.20
N ASN A 160 -19.40 2.54 -26.58
CA ASN A 160 -19.91 3.70 -27.28
C ASN A 160 -18.88 4.83 -27.22
N LYS A 161 -18.70 5.58 -28.32
CA LYS A 161 -17.72 6.68 -28.42
C LYS A 161 -17.84 7.72 -27.30
N GLN A 162 -19.05 7.93 -26.78
CA GLN A 162 -19.32 8.87 -25.68
C GLN A 162 -18.84 8.38 -24.30
N LEU A 163 -18.69 7.06 -24.11
CA LEU A 163 -18.32 6.45 -22.83
C LEU A 163 -16.83 6.09 -22.73
N CYS A 164 -16.08 6.20 -23.83
CA CYS A 164 -14.64 5.94 -23.87
C CYS A 164 -13.81 6.74 -22.83
N PRO A 165 -14.06 8.05 -22.61
CA PRO A 165 -13.35 8.79 -21.57
C PRO A 165 -13.65 8.27 -20.15
N VAL A 166 -14.89 7.84 -19.91
CA VAL A 166 -15.31 7.26 -18.63
C VAL A 166 -14.65 5.89 -18.43
N GLN A 167 -14.59 5.08 -19.48
CA GLN A 167 -13.95 3.77 -19.46
C GLN A 167 -12.46 3.90 -19.09
N GLN A 168 -11.74 4.86 -19.69
CA GLN A 168 -10.33 5.10 -19.41
C GLN A 168 -10.12 5.67 -17.99
N LEU A 169 -10.94 6.64 -17.56
CA LEU A 169 -10.82 7.26 -16.24
C LEU A 169 -10.98 6.25 -15.09
N PHE A 170 -11.89 5.28 -15.23
CA PHE A 170 -12.15 4.25 -14.23
C PHE A 170 -11.44 2.92 -14.50
N SER A 171 -10.69 2.81 -15.61
CA SER A 171 -10.04 1.58 -16.08
C SER A 171 -11.01 0.38 -16.12
N ILE A 172 -12.15 0.55 -16.77
CA ILE A 172 -13.19 -0.49 -16.88
C ILE A 172 -12.80 -1.47 -17.98
N PHE A 173 -12.17 -2.58 -17.59
CA PHE A 173 -11.78 -3.65 -18.51
C PHE A 173 -12.24 -5.01 -17.99
N CYS A 174 -12.64 -5.88 -18.93
CA CYS A 174 -12.93 -7.27 -18.62
C CYS A 174 -11.65 -8.10 -18.77
N VAL A 175 -11.13 -8.65 -17.68
CA VAL A 175 -9.90 -9.47 -17.68
C VAL A 175 -10.19 -10.95 -17.96
N ASN A 176 -11.46 -11.35 -18.07
CA ASN A 176 -11.82 -12.75 -18.28
C ASN A 176 -11.60 -13.16 -19.76
N PRO A 177 -10.69 -14.11 -20.04
CA PRO A 177 -10.32 -14.47 -21.41
C PRO A 177 -11.44 -15.16 -22.19
N LEU A 178 -12.43 -15.74 -21.52
CA LEU A 178 -13.58 -16.34 -22.21
C LEU A 178 -14.48 -15.30 -22.86
N SER A 179 -14.77 -14.22 -22.14
CA SER A 179 -15.50 -13.09 -22.68
C SER A 179 -14.69 -12.37 -23.75
N ILE A 180 -13.36 -12.32 -23.64
CA ILE A 180 -12.51 -11.73 -24.69
C ILE A 180 -12.56 -12.55 -25.99
N ASP A 181 -12.57 -13.88 -25.93
CA ASP A 181 -12.62 -14.76 -27.12
C ASP A 181 -13.99 -14.72 -27.82
N GLU A 182 -15.09 -14.74 -27.06
CA GLU A 182 -16.46 -14.51 -27.58
C GLU A 182 -16.59 -13.13 -28.22
N LEU A 183 -15.98 -12.12 -27.60
CA LEU A 183 -15.98 -10.74 -28.08
C LEU A 183 -15.18 -10.58 -29.38
N GLN A 184 -14.01 -11.21 -29.48
CA GLN A 184 -13.18 -11.20 -30.68
C GLN A 184 -13.93 -11.85 -31.87
N LYS A 185 -14.67 -12.93 -31.61
CA LYS A 185 -15.51 -13.60 -32.61
C LYS A 185 -16.67 -12.72 -33.07
N PHE A 186 -17.31 -11.99 -32.14
CA PHE A 186 -18.36 -11.03 -32.49
C PHE A 186 -17.83 -9.88 -33.35
N PHE A 187 -16.65 -9.33 -33.03
CA PHE A 187 -16.03 -8.25 -33.82
C PHE A 187 -15.57 -8.69 -35.20
N ASN A 188 -15.12 -9.93 -35.35
CA ASN A 188 -14.75 -10.48 -36.65
C ASN A 188 -15.98 -10.74 -37.55
N ALA A 189 -17.20 -10.73 -36.99
CA ALA A 189 -18.44 -10.97 -37.70
C ALA A 189 -19.18 -9.68 -38.13
N LEU A 190 -18.77 -8.49 -37.66
CA LEU A 190 -19.36 -7.20 -38.07
C LEU A 190 -18.71 -6.65 -39.36
N PRO A 191 -19.47 -5.92 -40.20
CA PRO A 191 -18.93 -5.33 -41.43
C PRO A 191 -17.87 -4.27 -41.09
N LYS A 192 -16.74 -4.32 -41.81
CA LYS A 192 -15.68 -3.32 -41.75
C LYS A 192 -16.12 -2.10 -42.56
N ASP A 193 -16.69 -1.10 -41.89
CA ASP A 193 -16.88 0.22 -42.50
C ASP A 193 -15.99 1.23 -41.77
N ASP A 194 -15.26 2.00 -42.56
CA ASP A 194 -14.00 2.63 -42.18
C ASP A 194 -14.24 4.05 -41.63
N THR A 195 -14.21 4.19 -40.30
CA THR A 195 -13.81 5.38 -39.50
C THR A 195 -14.25 5.24 -38.04
N GLU A 196 -15.45 4.70 -37.79
CA GLU A 196 -15.91 4.41 -36.42
C GLU A 196 -15.17 3.22 -35.79
N PHE A 197 -14.75 2.25 -36.62
CA PHE A 197 -14.00 1.08 -36.17
C PHE A 197 -12.59 1.43 -35.65
N SER A 198 -11.91 2.41 -36.23
CA SER A 198 -10.56 2.82 -35.79
C SER A 198 -10.55 3.56 -34.45
N ASP A 199 -11.58 4.37 -34.19
CA ASP A 199 -11.77 5.09 -32.91
C ASP A 199 -12.21 4.14 -31.79
N LEU A 200 -13.01 3.14 -32.13
CA LEU A 200 -13.41 2.09 -31.19
C LEU A 200 -12.24 1.14 -30.87
N GLN A 201 -11.37 0.92 -31.84
CA GLN A 201 -10.13 0.18 -31.67
C GLN A 201 -9.07 0.99 -30.90
N SER A 202 -9.05 2.33 -31.00
CA SER A 202 -8.15 3.20 -30.21
C SER A 202 -8.57 3.26 -28.74
N CYS A 203 -9.87 3.27 -28.45
CA CYS A 203 -10.44 3.15 -27.10
C CYS A 203 -10.13 1.78 -26.45
N SER A 204 -10.09 0.71 -27.25
CA SER A 204 -9.72 -0.64 -26.77
C SER A 204 -8.21 -0.91 -26.73
N LYS A 205 -7.38 -0.13 -27.45
CA LYS A 205 -5.91 -0.22 -27.42
C LYS A 205 -5.25 0.73 -26.42
N GLY A 206 -5.94 1.78 -25.99
CA GLY A 206 -5.42 2.80 -25.07
C GLY A 206 -5.39 2.38 -23.60
N GLY A 207 -6.12 1.33 -23.22
CA GLY A 207 -6.06 0.75 -21.88
C GLY A 207 -5.20 -0.50 -21.88
N ASP A 208 -4.08 -0.45 -21.16
CA ASP A 208 -3.28 -1.65 -20.93
C ASP A 208 -4.07 -2.57 -19.96
N PRO A 209 -4.40 -3.83 -20.32
CA PRO A 209 -5.04 -4.77 -19.40
C PRO A 209 -4.22 -5.02 -18.13
N SER A 210 -2.94 -4.63 -18.10
CA SER A 210 -2.12 -4.57 -16.90
C SER A 210 -2.62 -3.54 -15.87
N GLU A 211 -3.27 -2.44 -16.27
CA GLU A 211 -3.81 -1.40 -15.38
C GLU A 211 -5.06 -1.89 -14.60
N ALA A 212 -5.87 -2.74 -15.24
CA ALA A 212 -7.00 -3.40 -14.61
C ALA A 212 -6.58 -4.55 -13.69
N SER A 213 -5.30 -4.94 -13.73
CA SER A 213 -4.78 -6.00 -12.86
C SER A 213 -4.70 -5.52 -11.42
N ILE A 214 -5.34 -6.27 -10.53
CA ILE A 214 -5.37 -6.04 -9.07
C ILE A 214 -4.00 -6.35 -8.42
N GLY A 215 -3.05 -6.92 -9.17
CA GLY A 215 -1.77 -7.40 -8.63
C GLY A 215 -0.98 -6.34 -7.86
N PHE A 216 -0.81 -5.15 -8.42
CA PHE A 216 -0.07 -4.07 -7.75
C PHE A 216 -0.80 -3.53 -6.51
N ASP A 217 -2.14 -3.47 -6.54
CA ASP A 217 -2.95 -3.10 -5.38
C ASP A 217 -2.77 -4.11 -4.24
N ALA A 218 -2.78 -5.40 -4.55
CA ALA A 218 -2.59 -6.47 -3.57
C ALA A 218 -1.18 -6.45 -2.95
N VAL A 219 -0.15 -6.22 -3.75
CA VAL A 219 1.22 -6.07 -3.25
C VAL A 219 1.33 -4.84 -2.36
N ALA A 220 0.81 -3.69 -2.78
CA ALA A 220 0.80 -2.48 -1.94
C ALA A 220 0.05 -2.73 -0.62
N PHE A 221 -1.11 -3.38 -0.67
CA PHE A 221 -1.88 -3.75 0.52
C PHE A 221 -1.07 -4.61 1.49
N LEU A 222 -0.33 -5.60 1.00
CA LEU A 222 0.53 -6.45 1.83
C LEU A 222 1.57 -5.63 2.61
N PHE A 223 2.28 -4.73 1.92
CA PHE A 223 3.25 -3.84 2.57
C PHE A 223 2.60 -2.89 3.57
N ILE A 224 1.41 -2.37 3.27
CA ILE A 224 0.67 -1.49 4.17
C ILE A 224 0.26 -2.21 5.46
N ILE A 225 -0.27 -3.44 5.37
CA ILE A 225 -0.64 -4.24 6.55
C ILE A 225 0.59 -4.61 7.37
N PHE A 226 1.68 -4.98 6.70
CA PHE A 226 2.95 -5.27 7.37
C PHE A 226 3.48 -4.04 8.12
N GLN A 227 3.45 -2.87 7.48
CA GLN A 227 3.86 -1.62 8.09
C GLN A 227 2.95 -1.21 9.25
N LEU A 228 1.63 -1.39 9.15
CA LEU A 228 0.69 -1.18 10.27
C LEU A 228 1.06 -2.05 11.47
N ARG A 229 1.45 -3.31 11.26
CA ARG A 229 1.92 -4.18 12.34
C ARG A 229 3.23 -3.69 12.95
N ILE A 230 4.17 -3.20 12.12
CA ILE A 230 5.40 -2.57 12.60
C ILE A 230 5.09 -1.37 13.51
N LEU A 231 4.16 -0.49 13.10
CA LEU A 231 3.80 0.69 13.88
C LEU A 231 3.31 0.30 15.29
N HIS A 232 2.55 -0.79 15.42
CA HIS A 232 2.06 -1.31 16.71
C HIS A 232 3.08 -2.17 17.49
N SER A 233 4.36 -2.17 17.11
CA SER A 233 5.41 -2.98 17.76
C SER A 233 6.27 -2.19 18.74
N TRP A 234 6.72 -2.86 19.81
CA TRP A 234 7.68 -2.31 20.78
C TRP A 234 8.99 -1.85 20.14
N TYR A 235 9.43 -2.50 19.06
CA TYR A 235 10.65 -2.13 18.34
C TYR A 235 10.52 -0.75 17.68
N PHE A 236 9.33 -0.40 17.17
CA PHE A 236 9.13 0.88 16.50
C PHE A 236 9.20 2.07 17.47
N GLN A 237 8.88 1.89 18.76
CA GLN A 237 9.08 2.95 19.75
C GLN A 237 10.55 3.40 19.86
N ARG A 238 11.51 2.48 19.66
CA ARG A 238 12.94 2.82 19.61
C ARG A 238 13.26 3.69 18.40
N CYS A 239 12.71 3.34 17.23
CA CYS A 239 12.83 4.13 16.02
C CYS A 239 12.25 5.55 16.19
N MET A 240 11.13 5.69 16.88
CA MET A 240 10.52 7.00 17.15
C MET A 240 11.40 7.92 18.00
N ILE A 241 12.17 7.36 18.95
CA ILE A 241 13.12 8.13 19.74
C ILE A 241 14.22 8.68 18.82
N GLU A 242 14.73 7.85 17.90
CA GLU A 242 15.76 8.25 16.94
C GLU A 242 15.28 9.37 16.02
N PHE A 243 14.09 9.25 15.42
CA PHE A 243 13.52 10.32 14.58
C PHE A 243 13.36 11.64 15.34
N ARG A 244 13.07 11.58 16.65
CA ARG A 244 13.02 12.78 17.49
C ARG A 244 14.42 13.36 17.74
N CYS A 245 15.40 12.50 17.97
CA CYS A 245 16.80 12.91 18.13
C CYS A 245 17.31 13.61 16.87
N GLU A 246 17.02 13.09 15.67
CA GLU A 246 17.35 13.71 14.39
C GLU A 246 16.80 15.14 14.29
N VAL A 247 15.53 15.35 14.62
CA VAL A 247 14.88 16.67 14.57
C VAL A 247 15.50 17.64 15.58
N ILE A 248 15.75 17.21 16.81
CA ILE A 248 16.36 18.05 17.85
C ILE A 248 17.79 18.42 17.45
N GLN A 249 18.54 17.46 16.92
CA GLN A 249 19.92 17.65 16.51
C GLN A 249 20.01 18.61 15.31
N ALA A 250 19.13 18.47 14.31
CA ALA A 250 19.01 19.42 13.21
C ALA A 250 18.74 20.86 13.70
N ASN A 251 17.80 21.03 14.65
CA ASN A 251 17.50 22.34 15.24
C ASN A 251 18.69 22.94 16.02
N ARG A 252 19.43 22.10 16.77
CA ARG A 252 20.64 22.55 17.48
C ARG A 252 21.76 22.95 16.53
N PHE A 253 21.97 22.20 15.44
CA PHE A 253 22.94 22.57 14.42
C PHE A 253 22.56 23.87 13.73
N LEU A 254 21.28 24.05 13.40
CA LEU A 254 20.78 25.28 12.80
C LEU A 254 21.00 26.49 13.73
N LEU A 255 20.67 26.38 15.01
CA LEU A 255 20.95 27.42 16.01
C LEU A 255 22.44 27.74 16.13
N LYS A 256 23.31 26.72 16.12
CA LYS A 256 24.76 26.92 16.13
C LYS A 256 25.24 27.60 14.84
N PHE A 257 24.72 27.20 13.69
CA PHE A 257 25.07 27.78 12.39
C PHE A 257 24.67 29.25 12.31
N PHE A 258 23.43 29.60 12.69
CA PHE A 258 22.96 30.98 12.74
C PHE A 258 23.61 31.79 13.87
N GLY A 259 23.91 31.17 15.01
CA GLY A 259 24.68 31.80 16.08
C GLY A 259 26.10 32.15 15.65
N LEU A 260 26.79 31.24 14.96
CA LEU A 260 28.09 31.50 14.32
C LEU A 260 27.98 32.59 13.25
N PHE A 261 26.96 32.57 12.40
CA PHE A 261 26.73 33.61 11.39
C PHE A 261 26.45 34.98 12.01
N GLY A 262 25.68 35.04 13.11
CA GLY A 262 25.42 36.26 13.87
C GLY A 262 26.66 36.80 14.59
N THR A 263 27.61 35.94 14.96
CA THR A 263 28.92 36.38 15.47
C THR A 263 29.87 36.81 14.34
N PHE A 264 29.74 36.23 13.15
CA PHE A 264 30.54 36.58 11.98
C PHE A 264 30.11 37.90 11.33
N PHE A 265 28.81 38.22 11.35
CA PHE A 265 28.26 39.49 10.83
C PHE A 265 28.10 40.59 11.90
N GLY A 266 28.26 40.27 13.19
CA GLY A 266 28.32 41.26 14.28
C GLY A 266 29.70 41.90 14.49
N PHE A 267 30.66 41.63 13.59
CA PHE A 267 32.04 42.15 13.63
C PHE A 267 32.40 43.03 12.42
N PHE A 268 31.40 43.46 11.62
CA PHE A 268 31.54 44.50 10.59
C PHE A 268 30.73 45.74 10.95
#